data_AF-A0A916ZZ26-F1
#
_entry.id   AF-A0A916ZZ26-F1
#
_cell.length_a   1.000
_cell.length_b   1.000
_cell.length_c   1.000
_cell.angle_alpha   90.00
_cell.angle_beta   90.00
_cell.angle_gamma   90.00
#
_symmetry.space_group_name_H-M   'P 1'
#
loop_
_entity.id
_entity.type
_entity.pdbx_description
1 polymer ?
#
loop_
_entity_poly.entity_id
_entity_poly.type
_entity_poly.pdbx_seq_one_letter_code
_entity_poly.pdbx_strand_id
1 'polypeptide(L)'
;MKPALLPLLVLPLLSACATTGPETRSEASFCASDLGALCTFVNAPLQLAAQIVTLPNRPYPFRPLSEPLNFVDAAGRNWVAPKGILTDGASIPPVFLSMFGSPTDPKFAKAGALHDSYCGIGNERTPYYHTRPWKETHRMFYEALRVSGTPERQAKTLFAAVYMAGPRWLFSRAEPVVSSQGAPYDPAARYEERGDLDGIPEADLRASLARVIAAIEGGNLTVAQIERMIDMELQRLEIKRDARIALDRPDADDIWTMSEGGAEQESPSEGAEEPGDTGGTGDPGQSGL
;
A
#
# COMPACT_ATOMS: atom_id res chain seq x y z
N MET A 1 -76.47 5.07 -15.20
CA MET A 1 -75.80 6.00 -14.26
C MET A 1 -74.39 5.46 -14.02
N LYS A 2 -73.35 6.28 -14.22
CA LYS A 2 -71.93 5.89 -14.28
C LYS A 2 -71.38 5.45 -12.90
N PRO A 3 -70.53 4.42 -12.80
CA PRO A 3 -69.61 4.29 -11.67
C PRO A 3 -68.29 5.02 -11.97
N ALA A 4 -67.76 5.66 -10.93
CA ALA A 4 -66.62 6.57 -10.94
C ALA A 4 -65.26 5.85 -11.08
N LEU A 5 -64.33 6.49 -11.79
CA LEU A 5 -62.90 6.17 -11.79
C LEU A 5 -62.25 6.71 -10.51
N LEU A 6 -61.49 5.88 -9.80
CA LEU A 6 -60.42 6.31 -8.89
C LEU A 6 -59.08 6.32 -9.65
N PRO A 7 -58.22 7.34 -9.50
CA PRO A 7 -56.87 7.30 -10.05
C PRO A 7 -55.92 6.57 -9.08
N LEU A 8 -55.15 5.63 -9.63
CA LEU A 8 -54.09 4.90 -8.95
C LEU A 8 -52.85 5.82 -8.85
N LEU A 9 -52.45 6.19 -7.64
CA LEU A 9 -51.21 6.95 -7.38
C LEU A 9 -50.02 5.98 -7.41
N VAL A 10 -49.21 6.03 -8.48
CA VAL A 10 -47.96 5.27 -8.59
C VAL A 10 -46.82 6.12 -8.02
N LEU A 11 -46.25 5.72 -6.87
CA LEU A 11 -45.00 6.28 -6.37
C LEU A 11 -43.80 5.60 -7.06
N PRO A 12 -42.80 6.35 -7.56
CA PRO A 12 -41.57 5.76 -8.08
C PRO A 12 -40.63 5.43 -6.90
N LEU A 13 -40.23 4.16 -6.81
CA LEU A 13 -39.13 3.71 -5.96
C LEU A 13 -37.81 4.18 -6.61
N LEU A 14 -37.21 5.24 -6.07
CA LEU A 14 -35.82 5.60 -6.35
C LEU A 14 -34.92 4.54 -5.70
N SER A 15 -34.41 3.62 -6.52
CA SER A 15 -33.33 2.72 -6.16
C SER A 15 -32.03 3.52 -6.10
N ALA A 16 -31.57 3.82 -4.89
CA ALA A 16 -30.26 4.40 -4.67
C ALA A 16 -29.20 3.29 -4.81
N CYS A 17 -28.42 3.32 -5.89
CA CYS A 17 -27.19 2.55 -5.98
C CYS A 17 -26.20 3.11 -4.96
N ALA A 18 -26.00 2.40 -3.84
CA ALA A 18 -24.94 2.69 -2.91
C ALA A 18 -23.60 2.27 -3.53
N THR A 19 -22.78 3.24 -3.92
CA THR A 19 -21.36 3.02 -4.23
C THR A 19 -20.65 2.67 -2.92
N THR A 20 -20.17 1.43 -2.80
CA THR A 20 -19.31 1.00 -1.69
C THR A 20 -17.95 1.68 -1.82
N GLY A 21 -17.70 2.69 -0.99
CA GLY A 21 -16.35 3.18 -0.72
C GLY A 21 -15.53 2.17 0.09
N PRO A 22 -14.24 2.43 0.35
CA PRO A 22 -13.39 1.54 1.13
C PRO A 22 -13.91 1.45 2.57
N GLU A 23 -14.60 0.35 2.91
CA GLU A 23 -15.14 0.13 4.24
C GLU A 23 -14.01 -0.04 5.26
N THR A 24 -13.94 0.87 6.23
CA THR A 24 -13.17 0.68 7.46
C THR A 24 -13.81 -0.44 8.27
N ARG A 25 -13.25 -1.65 8.21
CA ARG A 25 -13.68 -2.81 8.98
C ARG A 25 -13.55 -2.58 10.49
N SER A 26 -14.61 -2.92 11.23
CA SER A 26 -14.66 -2.94 12.70
C SER A 26 -13.82 -4.12 13.25
N GLU A 27 -13.28 -4.04 14.47
CA GLU A 27 -12.58 -5.19 15.06
C GLU A 27 -13.44 -6.45 15.19
N ALA A 28 -14.75 -6.27 15.38
CA ALA A 28 -15.70 -7.38 15.41
C ALA A 28 -15.80 -8.13 14.07
N SER A 29 -15.24 -7.58 12.98
CA SER A 29 -15.17 -8.21 11.66
C SER A 29 -13.82 -8.85 11.33
N PHE A 30 -12.89 -8.96 12.29
CA PHE A 30 -11.66 -9.72 12.12
C PHE A 30 -11.76 -11.06 12.86
N CYS A 31 -11.03 -12.08 12.40
CA CYS A 31 -11.00 -13.38 13.05
C CYS A 31 -10.50 -13.25 14.50
N ALA A 32 -11.40 -13.39 15.47
CA ALA A 32 -11.07 -13.26 16.89
C ALA A 32 -10.28 -14.46 17.40
N SER A 33 -10.51 -15.67 16.88
CA SER A 33 -9.76 -16.91 17.16
C SER A 33 -10.19 -18.01 16.16
N ASP A 34 -9.69 -19.23 16.37
CA ASP A 34 -10.14 -20.49 15.76
C ASP A 34 -11.62 -20.85 16.04
N LEU A 35 -12.34 -20.07 16.86
CA LEU A 35 -13.74 -20.28 17.23
C LEU A 35 -14.73 -19.42 16.41
N GLY A 36 -14.26 -18.61 15.46
CA GLY A 36 -15.12 -17.82 14.58
C GLY A 36 -15.78 -18.69 13.51
N ALA A 37 -17.11 -18.59 13.34
CA ALA A 37 -17.91 -19.48 12.48
C ALA A 37 -17.54 -19.52 10.98
N LEU A 38 -16.65 -18.63 10.50
CA LEU A 38 -16.23 -18.56 9.10
C LEU A 38 -14.71 -18.70 8.91
N CYS A 39 -13.90 -18.34 9.91
CA CYS A 39 -12.47 -18.23 9.76
C CYS A 39 -11.77 -19.57 9.92
N THR A 40 -11.20 -20.12 8.85
CA THR A 40 -10.58 -21.45 8.94
C THR A 40 -9.53 -21.69 7.88
N PHE A 41 -8.58 -22.57 8.20
CA PHE A 41 -7.72 -23.20 7.21
C PHE A 41 -8.41 -24.45 6.68
N VAL A 42 -8.61 -24.52 5.36
CA VAL A 42 -9.41 -25.58 4.74
C VAL A 42 -8.63 -26.89 4.61
N ASN A 43 -7.33 -26.81 4.39
CA ASN A 43 -6.45 -27.95 4.08
C ASN A 43 -5.15 -27.92 4.91
N ALA A 44 -5.28 -27.55 6.19
CA ALA A 44 -4.20 -27.70 7.17
C ALA A 44 -3.89 -29.20 7.46
N PRO A 45 -2.66 -29.55 7.89
CA PRO A 45 -1.53 -28.68 8.21
C PRO A 45 -0.77 -28.16 6.98
N LEU A 46 0.03 -27.10 7.17
CA LEU A 46 0.97 -26.63 6.15
C LEU A 46 2.00 -27.72 5.84
N GLN A 47 2.19 -28.04 4.56
CA GLN A 47 3.16 -29.02 4.10
C GLN A 47 4.21 -28.34 3.23
N LEU A 48 5.48 -28.50 3.61
CA LEU A 48 6.63 -27.92 2.91
C LEU A 48 7.44 -29.04 2.24
N ALA A 49 7.90 -28.78 1.03
CA ALA A 49 8.85 -29.65 0.36
C ALA A 49 10.19 -29.69 1.13
N ALA A 50 10.91 -30.80 0.99
CA ALA A 50 12.25 -30.94 1.56
C ALA A 50 13.29 -30.02 0.90
N GLN A 51 13.00 -29.53 -0.30
CA GLN A 51 13.87 -28.62 -1.03
C GLN A 51 14.02 -27.29 -0.29
N ILE A 52 15.26 -26.84 -0.14
CA ILE A 52 15.62 -25.52 0.37
C ILE A 52 16.04 -24.65 -0.80
N VAL A 53 15.50 -23.43 -0.85
CA VAL A 53 15.81 -22.42 -1.87
C VAL A 53 16.40 -21.20 -1.16
N THR A 54 17.60 -20.79 -1.54
CA THR A 54 18.24 -19.56 -1.03
C THR A 54 18.13 -18.49 -2.09
N LEU A 55 17.48 -17.38 -1.74
CA LEU A 55 17.40 -16.21 -2.62
C LEU A 55 18.52 -15.22 -2.26
N PRO A 56 19.13 -14.53 -3.25
CA PRO A 56 20.15 -13.52 -2.99
C PRO A 56 19.65 -12.41 -2.05
N ASN A 57 20.51 -11.93 -1.16
CA ASN A 57 20.23 -10.83 -0.22
C ASN A 57 19.05 -11.09 0.73
N ARG A 58 18.67 -12.36 0.95
CA ARG A 58 17.65 -12.73 1.94
C ARG A 58 18.29 -13.41 3.16
N PRO A 59 17.86 -13.04 4.38
CA PRO A 59 18.46 -13.60 5.59
C PRO A 59 18.01 -15.05 5.87
N TYR A 60 16.87 -15.47 5.33
CA TYR A 60 16.28 -16.78 5.62
C TYR A 60 16.17 -17.67 4.38
N PRO A 61 16.32 -19.00 4.54
CA PRO A 61 16.05 -19.96 3.48
C PRO A 61 14.54 -20.09 3.24
N PHE A 62 14.16 -20.22 1.97
CA PHE A 62 12.79 -20.48 1.55
C PHE A 62 12.56 -21.97 1.35
N ARG A 63 11.32 -22.42 1.53
CA ARG A 63 10.87 -23.76 1.17
C ARG A 63 9.61 -23.69 0.30
N PRO A 64 9.53 -24.44 -0.80
CA PRO A 64 8.31 -24.56 -1.57
C PRO A 64 7.21 -25.26 -0.76
N LEU A 65 5.95 -24.87 -0.95
CA LEU A 65 4.81 -25.67 -0.48
C LEU A 65 4.73 -26.98 -1.26
N SER A 66 4.61 -28.10 -0.56
CA SER A 66 4.39 -29.41 -1.21
C SER A 66 2.92 -29.65 -1.57
N GLU A 67 1.99 -29.01 -0.85
CA GLU A 67 0.55 -29.03 -1.10
C GLU A 67 -0.01 -27.62 -0.96
N PRO A 68 -1.12 -27.26 -1.64
CA PRO A 68 -1.71 -25.94 -1.49
C PRO A 68 -2.18 -25.70 -0.05
N LEU A 69 -2.28 -24.44 0.36
CA LEU A 69 -2.89 -24.01 1.62
C LEU A 69 -3.93 -22.93 1.34
N ASN A 70 -5.14 -23.11 1.89
CA ASN A 70 -6.27 -22.22 1.72
C ASN A 70 -6.76 -21.71 3.08
N PHE A 71 -7.17 -20.45 3.10
CA PHE A 71 -7.70 -19.78 4.28
C PHE A 71 -8.93 -18.94 3.93
N VAL A 72 -9.96 -19.05 4.74
CA VAL A 72 -11.15 -18.20 4.65
C VAL A 72 -11.04 -17.13 5.72
N ASP A 73 -11.09 -15.87 5.30
CA ASP A 73 -11.04 -14.71 6.20
C ASP A 73 -12.43 -14.38 6.79
N ALA A 74 -12.47 -13.43 7.71
CA ALA A 74 -13.71 -13.04 8.39
C ALA A 74 -14.77 -12.41 7.46
N ALA A 75 -14.38 -11.98 6.26
CA ALA A 75 -15.30 -11.53 5.22
C ALA A 75 -15.73 -12.66 4.27
N GLY A 76 -15.38 -13.91 4.58
CA GLY A 76 -15.70 -15.08 3.77
C GLY A 76 -14.87 -15.19 2.50
N ARG A 77 -13.77 -14.44 2.37
CA ARG A 77 -12.93 -14.48 1.18
C ARG A 77 -11.93 -15.62 1.29
N ASN A 78 -11.81 -16.40 0.22
CA ASN A 78 -10.79 -17.43 0.14
C ASN A 78 -9.43 -16.83 -0.27
N TRP A 79 -8.38 -17.23 0.43
CA TRP A 79 -6.99 -16.90 0.18
C TRP A 79 -6.24 -18.19 -0.10
N VAL A 80 -5.47 -18.19 -1.17
CA VAL A 80 -4.81 -19.39 -1.70
C VAL A 80 -3.30 -19.19 -1.75
N ALA A 81 -2.57 -20.11 -1.13
CA ALA A 81 -1.14 -20.34 -1.35
C ALA A 81 -0.99 -21.65 -2.15
N PRO A 82 -0.77 -21.60 -3.47
CA PRO A 82 -0.71 -22.81 -4.28
C PRO A 82 0.56 -23.63 -4.00
N LYS A 83 0.53 -24.89 -4.40
CA LYS A 83 1.71 -25.76 -4.40
C LYS A 83 2.86 -25.10 -5.16
N GLY A 84 4.07 -25.20 -4.61
CA GLY A 84 5.29 -24.69 -5.23
C GLY A 84 5.63 -23.24 -4.92
N ILE A 85 4.75 -22.45 -4.29
CA ILE A 85 5.13 -21.11 -3.82
C ILE A 85 6.20 -21.22 -2.74
N LEU A 86 7.14 -20.28 -2.77
CA LEU A 86 8.22 -20.18 -1.80
C LEU A 86 7.73 -19.46 -0.56
N THR A 87 8.04 -20.00 0.62
CA THR A 87 7.83 -19.30 1.90
C THR A 87 9.04 -19.42 2.79
N ASP A 88 9.36 -18.35 3.52
CA ASP A 88 10.36 -18.35 4.60
C ASP A 88 9.71 -18.45 6.00
N GLY A 89 8.39 -18.64 6.06
CA GLY A 89 7.60 -18.59 7.28
C GLY A 89 6.97 -17.22 7.46
N ALA A 90 6.70 -16.81 8.70
CA ALA A 90 6.38 -15.40 8.90
C ALA A 90 7.64 -14.57 8.72
N SER A 91 7.68 -13.69 7.73
CA SER A 91 8.80 -12.77 7.51
C SER A 91 8.87 -11.73 8.65
N ILE A 92 9.39 -12.18 9.80
CA ILE A 92 9.64 -11.35 10.98
C ILE A 92 10.94 -10.58 10.71
N PRO A 93 10.95 -9.24 10.76
CA PRO A 93 12.19 -8.50 10.58
C PRO A 93 13.22 -8.96 11.62
N PRO A 94 14.49 -9.23 11.22
CA PRO A 94 15.49 -9.86 12.09
C PRO A 94 15.64 -9.21 13.47
N VAL A 95 15.46 -7.89 13.55
CA VAL A 95 15.53 -7.12 14.79
C VAL A 95 14.47 -7.50 15.84
N PHE A 96 13.45 -8.25 15.45
CA PHE A 96 12.36 -8.67 16.33
C PHE A 96 12.33 -10.18 16.64
N LEU A 97 13.27 -10.96 16.11
CA LEU A 97 13.32 -12.41 16.35
C LEU A 97 13.43 -12.76 17.84
N SER A 98 14.18 -11.97 18.61
CA SER A 98 14.35 -12.18 20.06
C SER A 98 13.04 -12.05 20.84
N MET A 99 12.03 -11.35 20.30
CA MET A 99 10.73 -11.13 20.92
C MET A 99 9.68 -12.17 20.50
N PHE A 100 9.80 -12.74 19.29
CA PHE A 100 8.73 -13.55 18.68
C PHE A 100 9.04 -15.04 18.53
N GLY A 101 10.32 -15.45 18.57
CA GLY A 101 10.74 -16.82 18.32
C GLY A 101 11.07 -17.07 16.85
N SER A 102 10.96 -18.34 16.40
CA SER A 102 11.31 -18.70 15.02
C SER A 102 10.21 -18.30 14.02
N PRO A 103 10.56 -17.69 12.87
CA PRO A 103 9.67 -17.48 11.72
C PRO A 103 8.89 -18.72 11.28
N THR A 104 9.48 -19.91 11.50
CA THR A 104 8.95 -21.21 11.10
C THR A 104 8.08 -21.89 12.17
N ASP A 105 7.82 -21.23 13.29
CA ASP A 105 6.90 -21.75 14.31
C ASP A 105 5.53 -22.05 13.67
N PRO A 106 4.92 -23.23 13.89
CA PRO A 106 3.63 -23.60 13.31
C PRO A 106 2.52 -22.56 13.49
N LYS A 107 2.55 -21.77 14.58
CA LYS A 107 1.55 -20.71 14.82
C LYS A 107 1.68 -19.51 13.88
N PHE A 108 2.83 -19.37 13.21
CA PHE A 108 3.15 -18.30 12.27
C PHE A 108 3.27 -18.78 10.83
N ALA A 109 3.84 -19.98 10.62
CA ALA A 109 4.23 -20.48 9.31
C ALA A 109 3.06 -20.56 8.30
N LYS A 110 1.85 -20.93 8.76
CA LYS A 110 0.64 -20.92 7.92
C LYS A 110 0.27 -19.53 7.41
N ALA A 111 0.30 -18.53 8.30
CA ALA A 111 0.01 -17.15 7.96
C ALA A 111 1.09 -16.58 7.03
N GLY A 112 2.36 -16.88 7.31
CA GLY A 112 3.50 -16.53 6.48
C GLY A 112 3.39 -17.07 5.06
N ALA A 113 3.11 -18.37 4.89
CA ALA A 113 2.94 -18.98 3.58
C ALA A 113 1.83 -18.33 2.74
N LEU A 114 0.71 -17.95 3.37
CA LEU A 114 -0.35 -17.21 2.69
C LEU A 114 0.10 -15.79 2.33
N HIS A 115 0.76 -15.07 3.23
CA HIS A 115 1.30 -13.74 2.96
C HIS A 115 2.29 -13.76 1.79
N ASP A 116 3.22 -14.72 1.81
CA ASP A 116 4.23 -14.93 0.76
C ASP A 116 3.61 -15.24 -0.60
N SER A 117 2.47 -15.92 -0.64
CA SER A 117 1.80 -16.19 -1.91
C SER A 117 1.30 -14.91 -2.62
N TYR A 118 1.07 -13.83 -1.87
CA TYR A 118 0.54 -12.58 -2.41
C TYR A 118 1.60 -11.50 -2.54
N CYS A 119 2.69 -11.54 -1.79
CA CYS A 119 3.75 -10.53 -1.90
C CYS A 119 5.17 -11.03 -1.60
N GLY A 120 5.33 -12.32 -1.37
CA GLY A 120 6.62 -12.94 -1.06
C GLY A 120 7.54 -12.92 -2.27
N ILE A 121 8.80 -12.59 -2.03
CA ILE A 121 9.81 -12.49 -3.08
C ILE A 121 10.19 -13.89 -3.58
N GLY A 122 10.37 -14.01 -4.89
CA GLY A 122 10.48 -15.29 -5.60
C GLY A 122 9.13 -15.87 -6.04
N ASN A 123 8.00 -15.27 -5.64
CA ASN A 123 6.65 -15.67 -6.08
C ASN A 123 6.07 -14.74 -7.16
N GLU A 124 6.84 -13.84 -7.75
CA GLU A 124 6.36 -12.80 -8.67
C GLU A 124 5.60 -13.37 -9.87
N ARG A 125 6.00 -14.55 -10.33
CA ARG A 125 5.40 -15.27 -11.46
C ARG A 125 4.28 -16.24 -11.08
N THR A 126 3.94 -16.31 -9.80
CA THR A 126 2.88 -17.19 -9.33
C THR A 126 1.49 -16.58 -9.58
N PRO A 127 0.42 -17.39 -9.56
CA PRO A 127 -0.92 -16.91 -9.94
C PRO A 127 -1.50 -15.83 -9.01
N TYR A 128 -1.16 -15.85 -7.71
CA TYR A 128 -1.79 -14.99 -6.70
C TYR A 128 -0.96 -13.78 -6.29
N TYR A 129 0.30 -13.68 -6.73
CA TYR A 129 1.17 -12.56 -6.41
C TYR A 129 0.53 -11.23 -6.84
N HIS A 130 0.47 -10.28 -5.92
CA HIS A 130 -0.20 -8.97 -6.01
C HIS A 130 -1.65 -9.00 -6.50
N THR A 131 -2.39 -10.12 -6.41
CA THR A 131 -3.79 -10.16 -6.89
C THR A 131 -4.81 -9.46 -6.01
N ARG A 132 -4.41 -9.05 -4.80
CA ARG A 132 -5.23 -8.30 -3.84
C ARG A 132 -4.52 -7.06 -3.34
N PRO A 133 -5.21 -6.07 -2.76
CA PRO A 133 -4.55 -4.87 -2.24
C PRO A 133 -3.65 -5.20 -1.05
N TRP A 134 -2.50 -4.52 -0.93
CA TRP A 134 -1.51 -4.80 0.12
C TRP A 134 -2.08 -4.68 1.53
N LYS A 135 -2.96 -3.70 1.78
CA LYS A 135 -3.63 -3.54 3.09
C LYS A 135 -4.45 -4.77 3.43
N GLU A 136 -5.12 -5.37 2.46
CA GLU A 136 -5.93 -6.56 2.67
C GLU A 136 -5.08 -7.80 2.86
N THR A 137 -3.97 -7.93 2.12
CA THR A 137 -2.99 -9.01 2.30
C THR A 137 -2.42 -8.99 3.72
N HIS A 138 -2.01 -7.81 4.23
CA HIS A 138 -1.47 -7.68 5.58
C HIS A 138 -2.54 -7.90 6.66
N ARG A 139 -3.78 -7.48 6.42
CA ARG A 139 -4.93 -7.78 7.28
C ARG A 139 -5.23 -9.28 7.34
N MET A 140 -5.20 -9.98 6.19
CA MET A 140 -5.35 -11.43 6.16
C MET A 140 -4.26 -12.12 6.97
N PHE A 141 -3.02 -11.64 6.91
CA PHE A 141 -1.93 -12.17 7.72
C PHE A 141 -2.26 -12.09 9.23
N TYR A 142 -2.80 -10.97 9.72
CA TYR A 142 -3.29 -10.86 11.09
C TYR A 142 -4.36 -11.91 11.43
N GLU A 143 -5.37 -12.05 10.56
CA GLU A 143 -6.46 -13.00 10.76
C GLU A 143 -5.97 -14.47 10.79
N ALA A 144 -5.07 -14.82 9.85
CA ALA A 144 -4.46 -16.13 9.76
C ALA A 144 -3.58 -16.45 11.00
N LEU A 145 -2.91 -15.45 11.57
CA LEU A 145 -2.18 -15.57 12.83
C LEU A 145 -3.13 -15.90 14.00
N ARG A 146 -4.26 -15.19 14.10
CA ARG A 146 -5.26 -15.42 15.16
C ARG A 146 -5.85 -16.82 15.08
N VAL A 147 -6.22 -17.27 13.90
CA VAL A 147 -6.76 -18.64 13.66
C VAL A 147 -5.67 -19.71 13.87
N SER A 148 -4.40 -19.38 13.68
CA SER A 148 -3.28 -20.28 13.98
C SER A 148 -2.92 -20.34 15.47
N GLY A 149 -3.69 -19.67 16.34
CA GLY A 149 -3.50 -19.70 17.79
C GLY A 149 -2.49 -18.68 18.32
N THR A 150 -1.99 -17.76 17.48
CA THR A 150 -1.12 -16.68 17.94
C THR A 150 -1.91 -15.73 18.84
N PRO A 151 -1.48 -15.45 20.09
CA PRO A 151 -2.16 -14.52 20.99
C PRO A 151 -2.39 -13.15 20.36
N GLU A 152 -3.51 -12.50 20.69
CA GLU A 152 -3.98 -11.30 19.98
C GLU A 152 -2.94 -10.18 19.96
N ARG A 153 -2.36 -9.84 21.11
CA ARG A 153 -1.29 -8.84 21.20
C ARG A 153 -0.09 -9.21 20.33
N GLN A 154 0.36 -10.46 20.38
CA GLN A 154 1.46 -10.94 19.55
C GLN A 154 1.11 -10.85 18.05
N ALA A 155 -0.11 -11.18 17.66
CA ALA A 155 -0.59 -11.06 16.28
C ALA A 155 -0.65 -9.59 15.83
N LYS A 156 -1.13 -8.68 16.69
CA LYS A 156 -1.15 -7.22 16.44
C LYS A 156 0.27 -6.68 16.25
N THR A 157 1.23 -7.16 17.04
CA THR A 157 2.63 -6.75 16.92
C THR A 157 3.28 -7.24 15.63
N LEU A 158 3.06 -8.50 15.26
CA LEU A 158 3.53 -9.04 13.97
C LEU A 158 2.87 -8.32 12.78
N PHE A 159 1.56 -8.08 12.87
CA PHE A 159 0.83 -7.27 11.90
C PHE A 159 1.44 -5.86 11.76
N ALA A 160 1.74 -5.19 12.86
CA ALA A 160 2.33 -3.85 12.84
C ALA A 160 3.68 -3.83 12.12
N ALA A 161 4.51 -4.85 12.34
CA ALA A 161 5.80 -5.00 11.66
C ALA A 161 5.64 -5.15 10.14
N VAL A 162 4.76 -6.07 9.68
CA VAL A 162 4.54 -6.27 8.24
C VAL A 162 3.81 -5.10 7.58
N TYR A 163 2.90 -4.45 8.30
CA TYR A 163 2.17 -3.29 7.77
C TYR A 163 3.10 -2.06 7.63
N MET A 164 4.09 -1.91 8.52
CA MET A 164 5.08 -0.82 8.45
C MET A 164 6.23 -1.09 7.48
N ALA A 165 6.75 -2.31 7.41
CA ALA A 165 7.99 -2.61 6.67
C ALA A 165 7.81 -3.57 5.48
N GLY A 166 6.62 -4.14 5.29
CA GLY A 166 6.33 -5.05 4.21
C GLY A 166 6.14 -4.34 2.85
N PRO A 167 6.16 -5.12 1.75
CA PRO A 167 6.00 -4.59 0.40
C PRO A 167 4.61 -3.96 0.21
N ARG A 168 4.56 -2.96 -0.68
CA ARG A 168 3.36 -2.23 -1.05
C ARG A 168 3.30 -2.05 -2.55
N TRP A 169 2.11 -2.17 -3.10
CA TRP A 169 1.86 -2.04 -4.54
C TRP A 169 0.62 -1.18 -4.77
N LEU A 170 0.64 -0.42 -5.87
CA LEU A 170 -0.46 0.49 -6.23
C LEU A 170 -1.64 -0.24 -6.87
N PHE A 171 -1.37 -1.29 -7.64
CA PHE A 171 -2.37 -1.97 -8.45
C PHE A 171 -2.36 -3.46 -8.21
N SER A 172 -3.55 -4.04 -8.08
CA SER A 172 -3.72 -5.48 -7.95
C SER A 172 -3.80 -6.16 -9.32
N ARG A 173 -3.11 -7.28 -9.44
CA ARG A 173 -3.22 -8.24 -10.55
C ARG A 173 -4.63 -8.82 -10.59
N ALA A 174 -5.13 -9.15 -11.77
CA ALA A 174 -6.37 -9.92 -11.86
C ALA A 174 -6.18 -11.28 -11.18
N GLU A 175 -7.14 -11.68 -10.34
CA GLU A 175 -7.14 -13.03 -9.79
C GLU A 175 -7.20 -14.07 -10.91
N PRO A 176 -6.51 -15.22 -10.76
CA PRO A 176 -6.57 -16.29 -11.75
C PRO A 176 -8.00 -16.83 -11.83
N VAL A 177 -8.66 -16.64 -12.97
CA VAL A 177 -9.95 -17.27 -13.27
C VAL A 177 -9.72 -18.76 -13.46
N VAL A 178 -10.39 -19.60 -12.68
CA VAL A 178 -10.40 -21.06 -12.88
C VAL A 178 -11.31 -21.36 -14.09
N SER A 179 -10.81 -21.19 -15.32
CA SER A 179 -11.49 -21.72 -16.50
C SER A 179 -11.16 -23.20 -16.65
N SER A 180 -12.18 -24.02 -16.90
CA SER A 180 -12.05 -25.46 -17.22
C SER A 180 -11.30 -25.73 -18.54
N GLN A 181 -10.82 -24.70 -19.23
CA GLN A 181 -10.00 -24.73 -20.43
C GLN A 181 -8.90 -23.67 -20.29
N GLY A 182 -7.63 -24.06 -20.24
CA GLY A 182 -6.46 -23.17 -20.04
C GLY A 182 -6.24 -22.16 -21.19
N ALA A 183 -5.31 -21.19 -21.14
CA ALA A 183 -4.00 -21.14 -20.48
C ALA A 183 -3.61 -19.65 -20.14
N PRO A 184 -2.32 -19.31 -19.87
CA PRO A 184 -1.89 -18.61 -18.68
C PRO A 184 -2.02 -17.07 -18.74
N TYR A 185 -2.27 -16.54 -17.55
CA TYR A 185 -2.14 -15.16 -17.13
C TYR A 185 -0.85 -14.47 -17.64
N ASP A 186 -0.98 -13.22 -18.09
CA ASP A 186 0.08 -12.40 -18.72
C ASP A 186 1.24 -12.06 -17.75
N PRO A 187 2.48 -12.51 -18.01
CA PRO A 187 3.64 -12.27 -17.16
C PRO A 187 4.33 -10.91 -17.36
N ALA A 188 3.84 -10.02 -18.24
CA ALA A 188 4.57 -8.82 -18.64
C ALA A 188 4.30 -7.56 -17.80
N ALA A 189 3.33 -7.58 -16.89
CA ALA A 189 3.03 -6.39 -16.10
C ALA A 189 4.08 -6.17 -14.99
N ARG A 190 5.02 -5.25 -15.26
CA ARG A 190 5.87 -4.66 -14.22
C ARG A 190 4.98 -3.75 -13.38
N TYR A 191 4.63 -4.21 -12.18
CA TYR A 191 3.96 -3.38 -11.20
C TYR A 191 5.01 -2.69 -10.34
N GLU A 192 4.88 -1.38 -10.24
CA GLU A 192 5.77 -0.56 -9.44
C GLU A 192 5.47 -0.82 -7.96
N GLU A 193 6.44 -1.40 -7.24
CA GLU A 193 6.43 -1.38 -5.78
C GLU A 193 6.54 0.07 -5.34
N ARG A 194 5.73 0.47 -4.36
CA ARG A 194 5.85 1.83 -3.80
C ARG A 194 7.12 1.88 -2.96
N GLY A 195 8.06 2.73 -3.34
CA GLY A 195 9.28 3.05 -2.57
C GLY A 195 9.04 4.02 -1.40
N ASP A 196 7.94 3.89 -0.66
CA ASP A 196 7.62 4.81 0.44
C ASP A 196 8.63 4.73 1.60
N LEU A 197 9.32 3.60 1.72
CA LEU A 197 10.44 3.44 2.66
C LEU A 197 11.80 3.88 2.08
N ASP A 198 11.87 4.25 0.80
CA ASP A 198 13.12 4.61 0.16
C ASP A 198 13.71 5.87 0.80
N GLY A 199 14.98 5.77 1.18
CA GLY A 199 15.72 6.84 1.85
C GLY A 199 15.32 7.07 3.31
N ILE A 200 14.45 6.24 3.91
CA ILE A 200 14.19 6.26 5.36
C ILE A 200 15.29 5.44 6.07
N PRO A 201 16.05 6.02 7.02
CA PRO A 201 17.05 5.26 7.77
C PRO A 201 16.41 4.11 8.59
N GLU A 202 17.00 2.92 8.56
CA GLU A 202 16.49 1.75 9.31
C GLU A 202 16.32 2.04 10.81
N ALA A 203 17.22 2.82 11.40
CA ALA A 203 17.13 3.24 12.80
C ALA A 203 15.86 4.05 13.11
N ASP A 204 15.44 4.91 12.18
CA ASP A 204 14.24 5.72 12.34
C ASP A 204 12.97 4.88 12.18
N LEU A 205 12.95 3.95 11.21
CA LEU A 205 11.87 3.00 11.03
C LEU A 205 11.70 2.11 12.27
N ARG A 206 12.82 1.58 12.78
CA ARG A 206 12.85 0.76 14.00
C ARG A 206 12.36 1.53 15.23
N ALA A 207 12.77 2.78 15.39
CA ALA A 207 12.30 3.62 16.49
C ALA A 207 10.79 3.89 16.40
N SER A 208 10.27 4.05 15.19
CA SER A 208 8.84 4.28 14.94
C SER A 208 8.01 3.04 15.21
N LEU A 209 8.48 1.88 14.75
CA LEU A 209 7.85 0.60 15.08
C LEU A 209 7.85 0.34 16.60
N ALA A 210 8.95 0.62 17.29
CA ALA A 210 9.02 0.46 18.75
C ALA A 210 7.96 1.28 19.50
N ARG A 211 7.62 2.50 19.02
CA ARG A 211 6.53 3.31 19.59
C ARG A 211 5.16 2.67 19.38
N VAL A 212 4.90 2.15 18.18
CA VAL A 212 3.65 1.43 17.87
C VAL A 212 3.52 0.18 18.73
N ILE A 213 4.58 -0.61 18.87
CA ILE A 213 4.61 -1.81 19.72
C ILE A 213 4.34 -1.44 21.18
N ALA A 214 5.01 -0.40 21.71
CA ALA A 214 4.76 0.06 23.09
C ALA A 214 3.28 0.45 23.31
N ALA A 215 2.62 1.04 22.32
CA ALA A 215 1.21 1.38 22.39
C ALA A 215 0.29 0.14 22.35
N ILE A 216 0.65 -0.89 21.56
CA ILE A 216 -0.04 -2.19 21.54
C ILE A 216 0.08 -2.90 22.88
N GLU A 217 1.25 -2.85 23.53
CA GLU A 217 1.47 -3.48 24.83
C GLU A 217 0.76 -2.71 25.97
N GLY A 218 0.64 -1.38 25.84
CA GLY A 218 0.04 -0.51 26.84
C GLY A 218 -1.48 -0.41 26.84
N GLY A 219 -2.18 -0.95 25.83
CA GLY A 219 -3.63 -0.82 25.72
C GLY A 219 -4.28 -1.78 24.73
N ASN A 220 -5.61 -1.78 24.68
CA ASN A 220 -6.37 -2.58 23.72
C ASN A 220 -6.58 -1.79 22.42
N LEU A 221 -5.53 -1.66 21.61
CA LEU A 221 -5.62 -0.99 20.32
C LEU A 221 -6.24 -1.89 19.27
N THR A 222 -7.10 -1.29 18.46
CA THR A 222 -7.71 -1.94 17.32
C THR A 222 -6.75 -2.09 16.14
N VAL A 223 -6.95 -3.10 15.28
CA VAL A 223 -6.18 -3.20 14.01
C VAL A 223 -6.27 -1.89 13.23
N ALA A 224 -7.45 -1.29 13.11
CA ALA A 224 -7.64 -0.01 12.44
C ALA A 224 -6.94 1.17 13.14
N GLN A 225 -6.84 1.16 14.48
CA GLN A 225 -6.05 2.15 15.22
C GLN A 225 -4.55 1.95 14.98
N ILE A 226 -4.07 0.71 14.95
CA ILE A 226 -2.67 0.38 14.64
C ILE A 226 -2.30 0.88 13.24
N GLU A 227 -3.15 0.61 12.23
CA GLU A 227 -2.94 1.12 10.88
C GLU A 227 -2.83 2.64 10.85
N ARG A 228 -3.75 3.36 11.50
CA ARG A 228 -3.68 4.83 11.58
C ARG A 228 -2.42 5.32 12.27
N MET A 229 -1.98 4.65 13.34
CA MET A 229 -0.75 5.00 14.03
C MET A 229 0.47 4.81 13.14
N ILE A 230 0.54 3.69 12.40
CA ILE A 230 1.64 3.43 11.47
C ILE A 230 1.63 4.44 10.33
N ASP A 231 0.46 4.71 9.73
CA ASP A 231 0.32 5.68 8.64
C ASP A 231 0.81 7.08 9.08
N MET A 232 0.49 7.52 10.31
CA MET A 232 1.01 8.78 10.87
C MET A 232 2.53 8.76 11.11
N GLU A 233 3.08 7.66 11.61
CA GLU A 233 4.52 7.52 11.83
C GLU A 233 5.29 7.54 10.51
N LEU A 234 4.80 6.85 9.48
CA LEU A 234 5.39 6.86 8.14
C LEU A 234 5.36 8.27 7.53
N GLN A 235 4.23 8.97 7.61
CA GLN A 235 4.13 10.36 7.15
C GLN A 235 5.15 11.28 7.85
N ARG A 236 5.37 11.08 9.15
CA ARG A 236 6.38 11.83 9.91
C ARG A 236 7.80 11.52 9.40
N LEU A 237 8.10 10.26 9.10
CA LEU A 237 9.40 9.85 8.56
C LEU A 237 9.64 10.40 7.16
N GLU A 238 8.61 10.45 6.31
CA GLU A 238 8.66 11.07 4.99
C GLU A 238 9.00 12.56 5.10
N ILE A 239 8.29 13.32 5.95
CA ILE A 239 8.58 14.74 6.20
C ILE A 239 10.03 14.93 6.70
N LYS A 240 10.49 14.06 7.62
CA LYS A 240 11.86 14.10 8.14
C LYS A 240 12.90 13.81 7.04
N ARG A 241 12.62 12.86 6.15
CA ARG A 241 13.46 12.53 5.00
C ARG A 241 13.56 13.72 4.05
N ASP A 242 12.43 14.30 3.68
CA ASP A 242 12.37 15.39 2.71
C ASP A 242 13.06 16.65 3.24
N ALA A 243 12.92 16.95 4.54
CA ALA A 243 13.66 18.03 5.19
C ALA A 243 15.18 17.81 5.18
N ARG A 244 15.65 16.57 5.38
CA ARG A 244 17.07 16.24 5.27
C ARG A 244 17.58 16.43 3.84
N ILE A 245 16.83 15.97 2.84
CA ILE A 245 17.19 16.14 1.43
C ILE A 245 17.28 17.63 1.05
N ALA A 246 16.37 18.46 1.57
CA ALA A 246 16.38 19.90 1.33
C ALA A 246 17.62 20.57 1.95
N LEU A 247 18.01 20.20 3.18
CA LEU A 247 19.22 20.70 3.83
C LEU A 247 20.51 20.28 3.11
N ASP A 248 20.52 19.10 2.49
CA ASP A 248 21.67 18.58 1.74
C ASP A 248 21.79 19.18 0.32
N ARG A 249 20.84 20.03 -0.13
CA ARG A 249 20.86 20.74 -1.42
C ARG A 249 20.74 22.27 -1.22
N PRO A 250 21.83 22.96 -0.87
CA PRO A 250 21.78 24.39 -0.54
C PRO A 250 21.51 25.35 -1.73
N ASP A 251 21.60 24.91 -2.99
CA ASP A 251 21.62 25.81 -4.16
C ASP A 251 20.30 25.89 -4.97
N ALA A 252 19.14 25.57 -4.38
CA ALA A 252 17.85 25.65 -5.09
C ALA A 252 17.06 26.95 -4.85
N ASP A 253 17.63 27.91 -4.13
CA ASP A 253 16.96 29.17 -3.76
C ASP A 253 17.12 30.31 -4.79
N ASP A 254 17.82 30.09 -5.91
CA ASP A 254 18.09 31.11 -6.95
C ASP A 254 16.99 31.25 -8.04
N ILE A 255 15.76 30.82 -7.80
CA ILE A 255 14.66 30.93 -8.79
C ILE A 255 13.58 31.98 -8.45
N TRP A 256 13.69 32.68 -7.32
CA TRP A 256 12.80 33.80 -6.98
C TRP A 256 13.55 35.08 -6.58
N THR A 257 14.59 35.46 -7.34
CA THR A 257 14.97 36.88 -7.39
C THR A 257 13.87 37.63 -8.13
N MET A 258 13.00 38.26 -7.35
CA MET A 258 12.08 39.28 -7.81
C MET A 258 12.85 40.29 -8.65
N SER A 259 12.43 40.49 -9.89
CA SER A 259 12.84 41.63 -10.70
C SER A 259 12.18 42.89 -10.14
N GLU A 260 12.62 43.35 -8.97
CA GLU A 260 12.38 44.72 -8.52
C GLU A 260 13.63 45.53 -8.84
N GLY A 261 13.58 46.21 -9.99
CA GLY A 261 14.67 47.06 -10.45
C GLY A 261 14.50 47.46 -11.91
N GLY A 262 13.49 48.29 -12.19
CA GLY A 262 13.27 48.79 -13.55
C GLY A 262 12.27 49.93 -13.63
N ALA A 263 12.81 51.15 -13.59
CA ALA A 263 12.24 52.41 -14.07
C ALA A 263 11.18 53.11 -13.19
N GLU A 264 11.67 54.11 -12.43
CA GLU A 264 10.94 55.35 -12.18
C GLU A 264 10.29 55.85 -13.48
N GLN A 265 8.96 55.88 -13.49
CA GLN A 265 8.19 56.58 -14.50
C GLN A 265 8.03 58.04 -14.04
N GLU A 266 8.88 58.91 -14.56
CA GLU A 266 8.60 60.35 -14.59
C GLU A 266 7.48 60.60 -15.61
N SER A 267 6.38 61.20 -15.15
CA SER A 267 5.25 61.65 -15.98
C SER A 267 5.33 63.17 -16.22
N PRO A 268 4.70 63.68 -17.28
CA PRO A 268 5.20 64.81 -18.06
C PRO A 268 4.64 66.17 -17.59
N SER A 269 5.39 67.24 -17.82
CA SER A 269 4.86 68.60 -17.84
C SER A 269 5.29 69.36 -19.09
N GLU A 270 4.32 70.14 -19.58
CA GLU A 270 4.26 70.92 -20.81
C GLU A 270 5.37 71.97 -20.97
N GLY A 271 5.65 72.35 -22.23
CA GLY A 271 6.08 73.73 -22.51
C GLY A 271 6.97 73.95 -23.73
N ALA A 272 6.32 74.26 -24.86
CA ALA A 272 6.67 75.32 -25.82
C ALA A 272 7.92 75.23 -26.77
N GLU A 273 7.59 75.56 -28.02
CA GLU A 273 8.38 76.24 -29.07
C GLU A 273 9.19 75.42 -30.11
N GLU A 274 8.63 75.38 -31.32
CA GLU A 274 9.27 75.30 -32.66
C GLU A 274 10.14 76.56 -32.98
N PRO A 275 10.83 76.70 -34.14
CA PRO A 275 11.02 75.77 -35.29
C PRO A 275 12.49 75.65 -35.81
N GLY A 276 12.72 74.73 -36.75
CA GLY A 276 13.86 74.77 -37.69
C GLY A 276 14.25 73.38 -38.19
N ASP A 277 13.77 72.90 -39.34
CA ASP A 277 14.20 73.18 -40.72
C ASP A 277 15.18 72.13 -41.29
N THR A 278 14.80 71.57 -42.43
CA THR A 278 15.51 70.66 -43.37
C THR A 278 16.00 69.30 -42.81
N GLY A 279 15.90 68.14 -43.47
CA GLY A 279 15.54 67.75 -44.83
C GLY A 279 16.15 66.35 -45.10
N GLY A 280 15.56 65.57 -46.02
CA GLY A 280 16.23 64.44 -46.68
C GLY A 280 15.91 63.04 -46.12
N THR A 281 14.93 62.32 -46.68
CA THR A 281 15.10 61.29 -47.74
C THR A 281 15.63 59.92 -47.28
N GLY A 282 14.82 58.86 -47.45
CA GLY A 282 15.32 57.50 -47.68
C GLY A 282 14.57 56.34 -47.01
N ASP A 283 13.48 55.90 -47.64
CA ASP A 283 12.90 54.54 -47.54
C ASP A 283 13.44 53.69 -48.73
N PRO A 284 13.10 52.40 -48.94
CA PRO A 284 12.94 51.22 -48.08
C PRO A 284 13.96 50.12 -48.46
N GLY A 285 13.98 48.98 -47.75
CA GLY A 285 14.39 47.74 -48.44
C GLY A 285 14.63 46.48 -47.63
N GLN A 286 13.56 45.68 -47.51
CA GLN A 286 13.48 44.25 -47.86
C GLN A 286 14.32 43.24 -47.03
N SER A 287 13.68 42.34 -46.29
CA SER A 287 13.07 41.08 -46.74
C SER A 287 14.11 40.01 -47.12
N GLY A 288 14.08 38.87 -46.43
CA GLY A 288 14.68 37.64 -46.95
C GLY A 288 14.96 36.57 -45.90
N LEU A 289 13.98 35.67 -45.74
CA LEU A 289 14.07 34.24 -45.39
C LEU A 289 14.58 33.83 -43.99
#